data_AF-A0A349AZP2-F1
#
_entry.id   AF-A0A349AZP2-F1
#
_cell.length_a   1.000
_cell.length_b   1.000
_cell.length_c   1.000
_cell.angle_alpha   90.00
_cell.angle_beta   90.00
_cell.angle_gamma   90.00
#
_symmetry.space_group_name_H-M   'P 1'
#
loop_
_entity.id
_entity.type
_entity.pdbx_description
1 polymer ?
#
loop_
_entity_poly.entity_id
_entity_poly.type
_entity_poly.pdbx_seq_one_letter_code
_entity_poly.pdbx_strand_id
1 'polypeptide(L)'
;MARPEITEAISANDIDDEVRVAVRRLLALADAGTPLHRMALVHPSGSPYARVVADVLQAARVPFSGPSTRRLAQTVAGRVLLGVLEVDRSRFGRQEVVDLWASGVVVDAAGRPLPAASFDERTRWLGVIRDPAR
;
A
#
# COMPACT_ATOMS: atom_id res chain seq x y z
N MET A 1 -13.03 14.11 -31.94
CA MET A 1 -11.89 14.40 -31.04
C MET A 1 -10.65 14.50 -31.91
N ALA A 2 -9.92 15.62 -31.88
CA ALA A 2 -8.67 15.75 -32.64
C ALA A 2 -7.64 14.73 -32.14
N ARG A 3 -6.84 14.16 -33.04
CA ARG A 3 -5.76 13.24 -32.67
C ARG A 3 -4.71 14.04 -31.90
N PRO A 4 -4.19 13.56 -30.76
CA PRO A 4 -3.14 14.27 -30.05
C PRO A 4 -1.92 14.41 -30.97
N GLU A 5 -1.37 15.62 -31.01
CA GLU A 5 -0.13 15.93 -31.73
C GLU A 5 1.04 15.75 -30.76
N ILE A 6 2.07 15.02 -31.20
CA ILE A 6 3.29 14.85 -30.40
C ILE A 6 4.09 16.14 -30.51
N THR A 7 4.16 16.89 -29.42
CA THR A 7 4.91 18.16 -29.38
C THR A 7 6.38 17.94 -29.01
N GLU A 8 6.70 16.85 -28.32
CA GLU A 8 8.03 16.60 -27.76
C GLU A 8 8.26 15.10 -27.59
N ALA A 9 9.49 14.65 -27.81
CA ALA A 9 9.94 13.28 -27.54
C ALA A 9 11.30 13.34 -26.82
N ILE A 10 11.40 12.67 -25.68
CA ILE A 10 12.60 12.68 -24.84
C ILE A 10 13.05 11.23 -24.64
N SER A 11 14.35 10.99 -24.81
CA SER A 11 14.97 9.70 -24.48
C SER A 11 15.42 9.71 -23.02
N ALA A 12 15.12 8.63 -22.30
CA ALA A 12 15.55 8.42 -20.91
C ALA A 12 16.30 7.10 -20.80
N ASN A 13 17.17 6.99 -19.79
CA ASN A 13 18.07 5.84 -19.66
C ASN A 13 17.38 4.60 -19.06
N ASP A 14 16.42 4.82 -18.17
CA ASP A 14 15.66 3.80 -17.47
C ASP A 14 14.30 4.34 -17.03
N ILE A 15 13.47 3.49 -16.42
CA ILE A 15 12.12 3.83 -15.99
C ILE A 15 12.13 4.93 -14.92
N ASP A 16 13.09 4.92 -13.99
CA ASP A 16 13.19 5.93 -12.94
C ASP A 16 13.53 7.30 -13.53
N ASP A 17 14.46 7.35 -14.48
CA ASP A 17 14.81 8.57 -15.19
C ASP A 17 13.67 9.05 -16.09
N GLU A 18 13.00 8.16 -16.82
CA GLU A 18 11.84 8.49 -17.66
C GLU A 18 10.73 9.16 -16.84
N VAL A 19 10.39 8.58 -15.69
CA VAL A 19 9.38 9.14 -14.79
C VAL A 19 9.85 10.47 -14.20
N ARG A 20 11.12 10.60 -13.79
CA ARG A 20 11.66 11.87 -13.30
C ARG A 20 11.62 12.97 -14.37
N VAL A 21 11.97 12.65 -15.62
CA VAL A 21 11.86 13.57 -16.76
C VAL A 21 10.40 13.99 -16.96
N ALA A 22 9.47 13.03 -16.99
CA ALA A 22 8.05 13.31 -17.19
C ALA A 22 7.47 14.19 -16.07
N VAL A 23 7.80 13.91 -14.80
CA VAL A 23 7.35 14.73 -13.66
C VAL A 23 7.97 16.13 -13.69
N ARG A 24 9.26 16.26 -14.05
CA ARG A 24 9.87 17.59 -14.26
C ARG A 24 9.14 18.38 -15.33
N ARG A 25 8.76 17.74 -16.44
CA ARG A 25 8.02 18.40 -17.52
C ARG A 25 6.64 18.84 -17.07
N LEU A 26 5.94 17.99 -16.32
CA LEU A 26 4.64 18.28 -15.73
C LEU A 26 4.72 19.50 -14.79
N LEU A 27 5.73 19.55 -13.92
CA LEU A 27 5.98 20.70 -13.04
C LEU A 27 6.29 21.97 -13.82
N ALA A 28 7.10 21.89 -14.88
CA ALA A 28 7.38 23.06 -15.73
C ALA A 28 6.11 23.60 -16.42
N LEU A 29 5.18 22.73 -16.82
CA LEU A 29 3.88 23.16 -17.34
C LEU A 29 2.99 23.77 -16.25
N ALA A 30 3.10 23.29 -15.02
CA ALA A 30 2.38 23.84 -13.88
C ALA A 30 2.89 25.24 -13.53
N ASP A 31 4.21 25.42 -13.51
CA ASP A 31 4.87 26.72 -13.32
C ASP A 31 4.53 27.71 -14.45
N ALA A 32 4.32 27.21 -15.68
CA ALA A 32 3.83 27.99 -16.81
C ALA A 32 2.31 28.31 -16.76
N GLY A 33 1.60 27.90 -15.70
CA GLY A 33 0.21 28.25 -15.44
C GLY A 33 -0.82 27.21 -15.87
N THR A 34 -0.42 26.02 -16.32
CA THR A 34 -1.38 24.95 -16.60
C THR A 34 -1.76 24.25 -15.29
N PRO A 35 -3.05 24.18 -14.92
CA PRO A 35 -3.43 23.57 -13.65
C PRO A 35 -3.31 22.03 -13.70
N LEU A 36 -2.88 21.41 -12.58
CA LEU A 36 -2.63 19.97 -12.50
C LEU A 36 -3.83 19.08 -12.89
N HIS A 37 -5.06 19.50 -12.57
CA HIS A 37 -6.28 18.76 -12.93
C HIS A 37 -6.57 18.73 -14.44
N ARG A 38 -5.80 19.46 -15.26
CA ARG A 38 -5.84 19.42 -16.73
C ARG A 38 -4.69 18.62 -17.34
N MET A 39 -3.83 18.04 -16.53
CA MET A 39 -2.70 17.22 -16.97
C MET A 39 -2.96 15.75 -16.68
N ALA A 40 -2.39 14.88 -17.50
CA ALA A 40 -2.38 13.45 -17.26
C ALA A 40 -0.98 12.91 -17.53
N LEU A 41 -0.48 12.09 -16.61
CA LEU A 41 0.72 11.28 -16.81
C LEU A 41 0.26 9.85 -17.07
N VAL A 42 0.49 9.37 -18.29
CA VAL A 42 0.02 8.06 -18.75
C VAL A 42 1.22 7.14 -18.92
N HIS A 43 1.10 5.91 -18.45
CA HIS A 43 2.17 4.91 -18.51
C HIS A 43 1.58 3.53 -18.83
N PRO A 44 2.40 2.56 -19.30
CA PRO A 44 1.96 1.19 -19.49
C PRO A 44 1.35 0.60 -18.21
N SER A 45 0.26 -0.17 -18.35
CA SER A 45 -0.43 -0.76 -17.18
C SER A 45 0.44 -1.78 -16.46
N GLY A 46 0.47 -1.71 -15.12
CA GLY A 46 1.15 -2.68 -14.27
C GLY A 46 2.44 -2.16 -13.63
N SER A 47 3.19 -3.10 -13.05
CA SER A 47 4.51 -2.86 -12.45
C SER A 47 5.59 -2.84 -13.54
N PRO A 48 6.65 -2.03 -13.41
CA PRO A 48 6.98 -1.15 -12.27
C PRO A 48 6.43 0.28 -12.38
N TYR A 49 5.96 0.73 -13.55
CA TYR A 49 5.59 2.13 -13.82
C TYR A 49 4.63 2.71 -12.79
N ALA A 50 3.54 2.01 -12.45
CA ALA A 50 2.55 2.53 -11.51
C ALA A 50 3.18 2.89 -10.15
N ARG A 51 4.11 2.06 -9.66
CA ARG A 51 4.82 2.30 -8.40
C ARG A 51 5.79 3.46 -8.52
N VAL A 52 6.66 3.42 -9.53
CA VAL A 52 7.70 4.46 -9.73
C VAL A 52 7.06 5.84 -9.91
N VAL A 53 5.98 5.93 -10.70
CA VAL A 53 5.20 7.17 -10.88
C VAL A 53 4.67 7.69 -9.55
N ALA A 54 4.02 6.83 -8.75
CA ALA A 54 3.49 7.25 -7.46
C ALA A 54 4.60 7.68 -6.50
N ASP A 55 5.71 6.95 -6.42
CA ASP A 55 6.83 7.25 -5.53
C ASP A 55 7.47 8.61 -5.90
N VAL A 56 7.69 8.88 -7.19
CA VAL A 56 8.27 10.16 -7.66
C VAL A 56 7.30 11.33 -7.43
N LEU A 57 6.00 11.17 -7.71
CA LEU A 57 5.01 12.22 -7.45
C LEU A 57 4.87 12.51 -5.95
N GLN A 58 4.88 11.49 -5.10
CA GLN A 58 4.87 11.64 -3.64
C GLN A 58 6.11 12.34 -3.13
N ALA A 59 7.31 11.94 -3.61
CA ALA A 59 8.57 12.57 -3.25
C ALA A 59 8.59 14.06 -3.66
N ALA A 60 8.01 14.39 -4.82
CA ALA A 60 7.86 15.76 -5.31
C ALA A 60 6.68 16.52 -4.68
N ARG A 61 5.90 15.90 -3.79
CA ARG A 61 4.68 16.45 -3.16
C ARG A 61 3.65 16.95 -4.18
N VAL A 62 3.56 16.31 -5.34
CA VAL A 62 2.57 16.62 -6.37
C VAL A 62 1.27 15.90 -6.03
N PRO A 63 0.12 16.60 -5.88
CA PRO A 63 -1.16 15.93 -5.69
C PRO A 63 -1.56 15.22 -6.99
N PHE A 64 -1.96 13.95 -6.89
CA PHE A 64 -2.40 13.17 -8.04
C PHE A 64 -3.56 12.25 -7.68
N SER A 65 -4.32 11.86 -8.71
CA SER A 65 -5.33 10.81 -8.66
C SER A 65 -4.96 9.74 -9.67
N GLY A 66 -4.90 8.48 -9.25
CA GLY A 66 -4.51 7.39 -10.13
C GLY A 66 -4.89 6.03 -9.55
N PRO A 67 -4.71 4.95 -10.32
CA PRO A 67 -4.93 3.59 -9.85
C PRO A 67 -4.16 3.36 -8.55
N SER A 68 -4.80 2.76 -7.55
CA SER A 68 -4.13 2.47 -6.28
C SER A 68 -2.92 1.55 -6.54
N THR A 69 -1.72 2.04 -6.24
CA THR A 69 -0.48 1.23 -6.30
C THR A 69 -0.44 0.20 -5.17
N ARG A 70 -1.27 0.40 -4.14
CA ARG A 70 -1.47 -0.52 -3.02
C ARG A 70 -2.68 -1.41 -3.29
N ARG A 71 -2.47 -2.72 -3.31
CA ARG A 71 -3.58 -3.69 -3.33
C ARG A 71 -4.38 -3.58 -2.04
N LEU A 72 -5.68 -3.87 -2.08
CA LEU A 72 -6.52 -3.91 -0.86
C LEU A 72 -5.91 -4.84 0.21
N ALA A 73 -5.38 -5.99 -0.20
CA ALA A 73 -4.67 -6.95 0.65
C ALA A 73 -3.47 -6.34 1.42
N GLN A 74 -2.90 -5.24 0.92
CA GLN A 74 -1.79 -4.56 1.58
C GLN A 74 -2.26 -3.51 2.58
N THR A 75 -3.55 -3.16 2.64
CA THR A 75 -4.11 -2.23 3.65
C THR A 75 -4.21 -2.89 5.03
N VAL A 76 -4.35 -2.11 6.11
CA VAL A 76 -4.56 -2.69 7.46
C VAL A 76 -5.83 -3.55 7.47
N ALA A 77 -6.96 -3.01 7.01
CA ALA A 77 -8.22 -3.73 6.92
C ALA A 77 -8.10 -5.03 6.08
N GLY A 78 -7.43 -4.95 4.92
CA GLY A 78 -7.22 -6.11 4.06
C GLY A 78 -6.34 -7.19 4.70
N ARG A 79 -5.22 -6.81 5.34
CA ARG A 79 -4.36 -7.78 6.06
C ARG A 79 -5.09 -8.45 7.21
N VAL A 80 -5.91 -7.70 7.93
CA VAL A 80 -6.68 -8.20 9.07
C VAL A 80 -7.75 -9.18 8.61
N LEU A 81 -8.51 -8.83 7.56
CA LEU A 81 -9.48 -9.73 6.96
C LEU A 81 -8.83 -11.04 6.50
N LEU A 82 -7.70 -10.94 5.79
CA LEU A 82 -6.96 -12.12 5.34
C LEU A 82 -6.41 -12.93 6.53
N GLY A 83 -5.89 -12.27 7.57
CA GLY A 83 -5.41 -12.94 8.78
C GLY A 83 -6.51 -13.70 9.53
N VAL A 84 -7.72 -13.12 9.63
CA VAL A 84 -8.89 -13.81 10.22
C VAL A 84 -9.26 -15.06 9.42
N LEU A 85 -9.25 -14.97 8.08
CA LEU A 85 -9.53 -16.12 7.22
C LEU A 85 -8.47 -17.21 7.38
N GLU A 86 -7.19 -16.86 7.50
CA GLU A 86 -6.12 -17.84 7.72
C GLU A 86 -6.23 -18.52 9.10
N VAL A 87 -6.60 -17.78 10.14
CA VAL A 87 -6.86 -18.34 11.48
C VAL A 87 -7.98 -19.38 11.43
N ASP A 88 -9.07 -19.11 10.72
CA ASP A 88 -10.17 -20.06 10.56
C ASP A 88 -9.72 -21.30 9.76
N ARG A 89 -9.02 -21.09 8.63
CA ARG A 89 -8.49 -22.17 7.79
C ARG A 89 -7.50 -23.07 8.52
N SER A 90 -6.65 -22.50 9.39
CA SER A 90 -5.69 -23.26 10.19
C SER A 90 -6.31 -23.91 11.43
N ARG A 91 -7.65 -23.80 11.61
CA ARG A 91 -8.38 -24.23 12.81
C ARG A 91 -7.72 -23.66 14.08
N PHE A 92 -7.54 -22.35 14.10
CA PHE A 92 -6.90 -21.59 15.17
C PHE A 92 -5.46 -22.04 15.45
N GLY A 93 -4.69 -22.29 14.39
CA GLY A 93 -3.26 -22.56 14.48
C GLY A 93 -2.52 -21.43 15.22
N ARG A 94 -1.57 -21.79 16.08
CA ARG A 94 -0.92 -20.81 16.99
C ARG A 94 -0.24 -19.70 16.20
N GLN A 95 0.44 -20.04 15.10
CA GLN A 95 1.20 -19.07 14.32
C GLN A 95 0.27 -18.04 13.69
N GLU A 96 -0.82 -18.46 13.06
CA GLU A 96 -1.75 -17.55 12.37
C GLU A 96 -2.48 -16.65 13.38
N VAL A 97 -2.80 -17.17 14.57
CA VAL A 97 -3.40 -16.37 15.65
C VAL A 97 -2.41 -15.31 16.16
N VAL A 98 -1.14 -15.67 16.33
CA VAL A 98 -0.08 -14.71 16.71
C VAL A 98 0.14 -13.66 15.63
N ASP A 99 0.16 -14.06 14.35
CA ASP A 99 0.34 -13.15 13.22
C ASP A 99 -0.83 -12.17 13.09
N LEU A 100 -2.07 -12.64 13.29
CA LEU A 100 -3.25 -11.80 13.36
C LEU A 100 -3.18 -10.84 14.55
N TRP A 101 -2.77 -11.31 15.73
CA TRP A 101 -2.58 -10.47 16.90
C TRP A 101 -1.52 -9.38 16.66
N ALA A 102 -0.41 -9.73 16.02
CA ALA A 102 0.69 -8.83 15.69
C ALA A 102 0.32 -7.76 14.65
N SER A 103 -0.82 -7.89 13.96
CA SER A 103 -1.33 -6.85 13.05
C SER A 103 -1.74 -5.54 13.76
N GLY A 104 -1.84 -5.56 15.10
CA GLY A 104 -2.10 -4.38 15.93
C GLY A 104 -3.58 -4.00 16.06
N VAL A 105 -4.49 -4.84 15.56
CA VAL A 105 -5.95 -4.61 15.63
C VAL A 105 -6.60 -5.16 16.89
N VAL A 106 -5.89 -6.00 17.63
CA VAL A 106 -6.39 -6.53 18.90
C VAL A 106 -6.20 -5.42 19.95
N VAL A 107 -7.30 -5.00 20.58
CA VAL A 107 -7.33 -3.92 21.56
C VAL A 107 -7.85 -4.44 22.91
N ASP A 108 -7.49 -3.78 24.01
CA ASP A 108 -8.14 -4.03 25.30
C ASP A 108 -9.54 -3.41 25.38
N ALA A 109 -10.21 -3.62 26.53
CA ALA A 109 -11.51 -3.03 26.82
C ALA A 109 -11.52 -1.49 26.82
N ALA A 110 -10.35 -0.85 26.97
CA ALA A 110 -10.20 0.61 26.88
C ALA A 110 -9.82 1.07 25.45
N GLY A 111 -9.82 0.16 24.47
CA GLY A 111 -9.49 0.45 23.08
C GLY A 111 -7.99 0.62 22.80
N ARG A 112 -7.10 0.28 23.75
CA ARG A 112 -5.66 0.41 23.57
C ARG A 112 -5.11 -0.79 22.80
N PRO A 113 -4.29 -0.58 21.75
CA PRO A 113 -3.66 -1.66 21.02
C PRO A 113 -2.86 -2.57 21.93
N LEU A 114 -3.00 -3.87 21.72
CA LEU A 114 -2.33 -4.88 22.50
C LEU A 114 -1.01 -5.25 21.83
N PRO A 115 0.14 -5.09 22.51
CA PRO A 115 1.42 -5.46 21.94
C PRO A 115 1.45 -6.94 21.54
N ALA A 116 2.12 -7.26 20.45
CA ALA A 116 2.35 -8.65 20.04
C ALA A 116 2.99 -9.48 21.15
N ALA A 117 3.95 -8.88 21.86
CA ALA A 117 4.63 -9.50 23.01
C ALA A 117 3.69 -9.86 24.18
N SER A 118 2.52 -9.23 24.30
CA SER A 118 1.56 -9.53 25.36
C SER A 118 0.74 -10.80 25.10
N PHE A 119 0.88 -11.41 23.91
CA PHE A 119 0.11 -12.58 23.52
C PHE A 119 0.28 -13.73 24.51
N ASP A 120 1.52 -14.16 24.78
CA ASP A 120 1.81 -15.30 25.65
C ASP A 120 1.47 -15.03 27.12
N GLU A 121 1.55 -13.78 27.57
CA GLU A 121 1.13 -13.37 28.91
C GLU A 121 -0.39 -13.51 29.05
N ARG A 122 -1.15 -13.02 28.05
CA ARG A 122 -2.61 -13.05 28.09
C ARG A 122 -3.19 -14.43 27.88
N THR A 123 -2.64 -15.24 26.99
CA THR A 123 -3.10 -16.62 26.83
C THR A 123 -2.85 -17.43 28.11
N ARG A 124 -1.71 -17.21 28.78
CA ARG A 124 -1.45 -17.78 30.11
C ARG A 124 -2.45 -17.33 31.16
N TRP A 125 -2.73 -16.02 31.26
CA TRP A 125 -3.70 -15.49 32.22
C TRP A 125 -5.10 -16.07 32.01
N LEU A 126 -5.51 -16.28 30.77
CA LEU A 126 -6.79 -16.88 30.41
C LEU A 126 -6.85 -18.41 30.61
N GLY A 127 -5.75 -19.05 31.03
CA GLY A 127 -5.67 -20.51 31.11
C GLY A 127 -5.76 -21.19 29.73
N VAL A 128 -5.51 -20.45 28.64
CA VAL A 128 -5.43 -20.97 27.27
C VAL A 128 -4.07 -21.65 27.11
N ILE A 129 -3.98 -22.83 27.71
CA ILE A 129 -2.88 -23.77 27.54
C ILE A 129 -3.42 -24.83 26.58
N ARG A 130 -2.88 -24.91 25.36
CA ARG A 130 -3.21 -26.06 24.50
C ARG A 130 -2.69 -27.33 25.18
N ASP A 131 -3.58 -28.23 25.55
CA ASP A 131 -3.31 -29.66 25.48
C ASP A 131 -3.55 -30.09 24.03
N PRO A 132 -2.54 -30.56 23.26
CA PRO A 132 -2.80 -31.19 21.98
C PRO A 132 -3.36 -32.60 22.24
N ALA A 133 -4.64 -32.69 22.59
CA ALA A 133 -5.33 -33.96 22.68
C ALA A 133 -6.05 -34.30 21.36
N ARG A 134 -5.40 -35.23 20.63
CA ARG A 134 -5.86 -36.10 19.52
C ARG A 134 -5.88 -35.54 18.10
#